data_AF-A0A6L9LF56-F1
#
_entry.id   AF-A0A6L9LF56-F1
#
_cell.length_a   1.000
_cell.length_b   1.000
_cell.length_c   1.000
_cell.angle_alpha   90.00
_cell.angle_beta   90.00
_cell.angle_gamma   90.00
#
_symmetry.space_group_name_H-M   'P 1'
#
loop_
_entity.id
_entity.type
_entity.pdbx_description
1 polymer ?
#
loop_
_entity_poly.entity_id
_entity_poly.type
_entity_poly.pdbx_seq_one_letter_code
_entity_poly.pdbx_strand_id
1 'polypeptide(L)'
;MTKSFYLIILLVCLTTTVTSTLAESRLKASSSIADDEYDRYKKKGDDFFNEGKYLEARRQYQNCLEVPGFEEDKYAKEKIEDCTNALNFRQQASDALAQNKPQEAVQLLDQLLKLNPNDQITTNQIGDFYEQEGNKLVRQKKLQDALVSYKKALRYTTIPTRRASIEIQIANIDHGPSNKIGLKVATGVVAVGAGVFAVLLRNDFQNKLSTLSQVSQTTDPTGSGIIADPVLYDQYNTAYKAVEEAQKKNGLYKASLGLAAVATVAELYLLLHKNRKAPRPTGFNWQPASQSLGLAIRYTF
;
A
#
# COMPACT_ATOMS: atom_id res chain seq x y z
N MET A 1 -64.01 -2.63 64.08
CA MET A 1 -62.60 -2.96 63.75
C MET A 1 -62.44 -3.21 62.24
N THR A 2 -62.78 -2.26 61.37
CA THR A 2 -62.77 -2.48 59.90
C THR A 2 -62.16 -1.33 59.09
N LYS A 3 -61.73 -0.24 59.74
CA LYS A 3 -61.12 0.92 59.05
C LYS A 3 -59.60 0.86 58.94
N SER A 4 -58.91 0.00 59.71
CA SER A 4 -57.44 -0.12 59.69
C SER A 4 -56.90 -1.11 58.65
N PHE A 5 -57.76 -1.90 58.00
CA PHE A 5 -57.34 -2.88 56.98
C PHE A 5 -57.20 -2.30 55.57
N TYR A 6 -57.97 -1.25 55.24
CA TYR A 6 -57.89 -0.62 53.91
C TYR A 6 -56.64 0.25 53.71
N LEU A 7 -56.01 0.72 54.80
CA LEU A 7 -54.81 1.58 54.72
C LEU A 7 -53.53 0.78 54.42
N ILE A 8 -53.50 -0.52 54.74
CA ILE A 8 -52.34 -1.39 54.47
C ILE A 8 -52.36 -1.92 53.03
N ILE A 9 -53.54 -2.14 52.45
CA ILE A 9 -53.67 -2.62 51.05
C ILE A 9 -53.32 -1.51 50.04
N LEU A 10 -53.57 -0.24 50.36
CA LEU A 10 -53.18 0.88 49.48
C LEU A 10 -51.66 1.13 49.49
N LEU A 11 -50.94 0.74 50.55
CA LEU A 11 -49.49 0.95 50.67
C LEU A 11 -48.66 -0.11 49.91
N VAL A 12 -49.22 -1.29 49.64
CA VAL A 12 -48.54 -2.40 48.93
C VAL A 12 -48.61 -2.24 47.41
N CYS A 13 -49.57 -1.50 46.86
CA CYS A 13 -49.68 -1.24 45.42
C CYS A 13 -48.82 -0.06 44.91
N LEU A 14 -48.21 0.73 45.79
CA LEU A 14 -47.37 1.88 45.41
C LEU A 14 -45.86 1.58 45.43
N THR A 15 -45.43 0.43 45.97
CA THR A 15 -44.01 0.04 45.98
C THR A 15 -43.63 -0.96 44.89
N THR A 16 -44.60 -1.58 44.22
CA THR A 16 -44.35 -2.51 43.10
C THR A 16 -44.22 -1.84 41.74
N THR A 17 -44.58 -0.56 41.61
CA THR A 17 -44.46 0.18 40.34
C THR A 17 -43.10 0.87 40.15
N VAL A 18 -42.40 1.23 41.22
CA VAL A 18 -41.11 1.97 41.15
C VAL A 18 -39.91 1.07 40.83
N THR A 19 -39.98 -0.24 41.13
CA THR A 19 -38.89 -1.18 40.81
C THR A 19 -38.85 -1.56 39.32
N SER A 20 -39.99 -1.48 38.62
CA SER A 20 -40.09 -1.79 37.19
C SER A 20 -39.35 -0.78 36.29
N THR A 21 -39.46 0.52 36.59
CA THR A 21 -38.88 1.59 35.76
C THR A 21 -37.36 1.67 35.84
N LEU A 22 -36.77 1.35 37.01
CA LEU A 22 -35.30 1.33 37.16
C LEU A 22 -34.68 0.11 36.46
N ALA A 23 -35.31 -1.05 36.54
CA ALA A 23 -34.87 -2.24 35.80
C ALA A 23 -34.97 -2.05 34.28
N GLU A 24 -36.07 -1.48 33.78
CA GLU A 24 -36.23 -1.17 32.35
C GLU A 24 -35.23 -0.12 31.85
N SER A 25 -34.97 0.93 32.65
CA SER A 25 -33.97 1.95 32.29
C SER A 25 -32.55 1.37 32.22
N ARG A 26 -32.22 0.42 33.12
CA ARG A 26 -30.91 -0.25 33.15
C ARG A 26 -30.74 -1.26 32.01
N LEU A 27 -31.81 -1.98 31.65
CA LEU A 27 -31.83 -2.89 30.50
C LEU A 27 -31.71 -2.12 29.17
N LYS A 28 -32.37 -0.97 29.07
CA LYS A 28 -32.29 -0.09 27.89
C LYS A 28 -30.93 0.59 27.76
N ALA A 29 -30.30 0.96 28.89
CA ALA A 29 -28.94 1.48 28.89
C ALA A 29 -27.89 0.40 28.56
N SER A 30 -28.09 -0.85 29.02
CA SER A 30 -27.21 -1.96 28.64
C SER A 30 -27.36 -2.35 27.18
N SER A 31 -28.58 -2.31 26.63
CA SER A 31 -28.79 -2.59 25.21
C SER A 31 -28.18 -1.51 24.33
N SER A 32 -28.30 -0.22 24.69
CA SER A 32 -27.68 0.85 23.90
C SER A 32 -26.15 0.79 23.90
N ILE A 33 -25.53 0.37 25.01
CA ILE A 33 -24.07 0.19 25.08
C ILE A 33 -23.64 -1.00 24.21
N ALA A 34 -24.38 -2.11 24.24
CA ALA A 34 -24.12 -3.26 23.39
C ALA A 34 -24.22 -2.89 21.89
N ASP A 35 -25.25 -2.12 21.51
CA ASP A 35 -25.43 -1.65 20.14
C ASP A 35 -24.25 -0.76 19.68
N ASP A 36 -23.80 0.18 20.54
CA ASP A 36 -22.65 1.05 20.26
C ASP A 36 -21.32 0.26 20.12
N GLU A 37 -21.12 -0.76 20.95
CA GLU A 37 -19.95 -1.64 20.88
C GLU A 37 -19.94 -2.48 19.61
N TYR A 38 -21.09 -3.05 19.26
CA TYR A 38 -21.28 -3.81 18.03
C TYR A 38 -20.96 -2.95 16.80
N ASP A 39 -21.54 -1.75 16.70
CA ASP A 39 -21.33 -0.85 15.55
C ASP A 39 -19.87 -0.44 15.41
N ARG A 40 -19.18 -0.23 16.54
CA ARG A 40 -17.74 0.06 16.55
C ARG A 40 -16.91 -1.10 16.03
N TYR A 41 -17.18 -2.34 16.45
CA TYR A 41 -16.46 -3.51 15.94
C TYR A 41 -16.75 -3.73 14.47
N LYS A 42 -18.03 -3.67 14.08
CA LYS A 42 -18.47 -3.81 12.70
C LYS A 42 -17.77 -2.83 11.78
N LYS A 43 -17.78 -1.54 12.11
CA LYS A 43 -17.12 -0.51 11.30
C LYS A 43 -15.62 -0.78 11.12
N LYS A 44 -14.91 -1.13 12.20
CA LYS A 44 -13.49 -1.47 12.10
C LYS A 44 -13.25 -2.72 11.25
N GLY A 45 -14.12 -3.72 11.38
CA GLY A 45 -14.10 -4.92 10.55
C GLY A 45 -14.24 -4.58 9.07
N ASP A 46 -15.21 -3.74 8.74
CA ASP A 46 -15.48 -3.28 7.37
C ASP A 46 -14.29 -2.47 6.80
N ASP A 47 -13.74 -1.55 7.59
CA ASP A 47 -12.57 -0.75 7.22
C ASP A 47 -11.35 -1.65 6.93
N PHE A 48 -11.04 -2.58 7.83
CA PHE A 48 -9.96 -3.55 7.62
C PHE A 48 -10.23 -4.48 6.43
N PHE A 49 -11.48 -4.91 6.25
CA PHE A 49 -11.87 -5.74 5.11
C PHE A 49 -11.61 -4.99 3.82
N ASN A 50 -12.11 -3.76 3.68
CA ASN A 50 -11.88 -2.92 2.50
C ASN A 50 -10.38 -2.70 2.23
N GLU A 51 -9.55 -2.53 3.26
CA GLU A 51 -8.10 -2.38 3.09
C GLU A 51 -7.38 -3.68 2.68
N GLY A 52 -8.05 -4.84 2.75
CA GLY A 52 -7.45 -6.16 2.50
C GLY A 52 -6.75 -6.78 3.71
N LYS A 53 -6.98 -6.23 4.92
CA LYS A 53 -6.45 -6.71 6.20
C LYS A 53 -7.38 -7.75 6.83
N TYR A 54 -7.53 -8.88 6.13
CA TYR A 54 -8.55 -9.89 6.45
C TYR A 54 -8.38 -10.54 7.82
N LEU A 55 -7.16 -10.64 8.36
CA LEU A 55 -6.94 -11.22 9.68
C LEU A 55 -7.49 -10.30 10.77
N GLU A 56 -7.19 -9.00 10.68
CA GLU A 56 -7.68 -7.96 11.57
C GLU A 56 -9.20 -7.79 11.43
N ALA A 57 -9.71 -7.80 10.21
CA ALA A 57 -11.14 -7.74 9.91
C ALA A 57 -11.88 -8.90 10.57
N ARG A 58 -11.41 -10.14 10.35
CA ARG A 58 -12.00 -11.35 10.95
C ARG A 58 -12.07 -11.26 12.46
N ARG A 59 -10.99 -10.77 13.11
CA ARG A 59 -10.98 -10.57 14.57
C ARG A 59 -12.02 -9.56 15.01
N GLN A 60 -12.20 -8.44 14.29
CA GLN A 60 -13.25 -7.47 14.65
C GLN A 60 -14.66 -8.06 14.49
N TYR A 61 -14.92 -8.83 13.43
CA TYR A 61 -16.22 -9.50 13.29
C TYR A 61 -16.45 -10.59 14.34
N GLN A 62 -15.40 -11.28 14.80
CA GLN A 62 -15.50 -12.19 15.94
C GLN A 62 -15.91 -11.43 17.21
N ASN A 63 -15.32 -10.26 17.46
CA ASN A 63 -15.71 -9.42 18.58
C ASN A 63 -17.19 -8.98 18.49
N CYS A 64 -17.76 -8.79 17.28
CA CYS A 64 -19.20 -8.52 17.14
C CYS A 64 -20.05 -9.65 17.72
N LEU A 65 -19.64 -10.91 17.55
CA LEU A 65 -20.35 -12.08 18.07
C LEU A 65 -20.14 -12.28 19.58
N GLU A 66 -19.15 -11.60 20.18
CA GLU A 66 -18.93 -11.59 21.62
C GLU A 66 -19.78 -10.52 22.34
N VAL A 67 -20.41 -9.60 21.60
CA VAL A 67 -21.30 -8.60 22.17
C VAL A 67 -22.62 -9.26 22.59
N PRO A 68 -23.07 -9.08 23.85
CA PRO A 68 -24.31 -9.70 24.33
C PRO A 68 -25.52 -9.34 23.46
N GLY A 69 -26.24 -10.36 22.99
CA GLY A 69 -27.41 -10.21 22.12
C GLY A 69 -27.11 -10.24 20.61
N PHE A 70 -25.84 -10.38 20.21
CA PHE A 70 -25.39 -10.43 18.82
C PHE A 70 -24.64 -11.73 18.46
N GLU A 71 -24.71 -12.76 19.29
CA GLU A 71 -23.96 -14.02 19.15
C GLU A 71 -24.31 -14.78 17.85
N GLU A 72 -25.53 -14.57 17.37
CA GLU A 72 -26.07 -15.17 16.15
C GLU A 72 -26.18 -14.18 14.99
N ASP A 73 -25.44 -13.05 15.05
CA ASP A 73 -25.47 -12.05 13.99
C ASP A 73 -25.00 -12.64 12.65
N LYS A 74 -25.94 -12.67 11.70
CA LYS A 74 -25.71 -13.24 10.37
C LYS A 74 -24.65 -12.46 9.60
N TYR A 75 -24.63 -11.13 9.73
CA TYR A 75 -23.68 -10.27 9.03
C TYR A 75 -22.24 -10.58 9.44
N ALA A 76 -21.96 -10.60 10.75
CA ALA A 76 -20.63 -10.92 11.26
C ALA A 76 -20.19 -12.34 10.89
N LYS A 77 -21.09 -13.33 10.94
CA LYS A 77 -20.78 -14.72 10.51
C LYS A 77 -20.39 -14.81 9.02
N GLU A 78 -21.18 -14.20 8.13
CA GLU A 78 -20.87 -14.14 6.70
C GLU A 78 -19.53 -13.44 6.44
N LYS A 79 -19.25 -12.34 7.14
CA LYS A 79 -18.00 -11.60 6.98
C LYS A 79 -16.77 -12.35 7.52
N ILE A 80 -16.93 -13.17 8.56
CA ILE A 80 -15.87 -14.08 9.03
C ILE A 80 -15.54 -15.13 7.97
N GLU A 81 -16.56 -15.66 7.29
CA GLU A 81 -16.39 -16.60 6.19
C GLU A 81 -15.69 -15.93 5.00
N ASP A 82 -16.14 -14.75 4.57
CA ASP A 82 -15.49 -13.94 3.53
C ASP A 82 -14.01 -13.72 3.85
N CYS A 83 -13.69 -13.29 5.07
CA CYS A 83 -12.30 -13.11 5.50
C CYS A 83 -11.50 -14.41 5.41
N THR A 84 -12.09 -15.55 5.77
CA THR A 84 -11.42 -16.86 5.75
C THR A 84 -11.14 -17.30 4.31
N ASN A 85 -12.10 -17.13 3.40
CA ASN A 85 -11.93 -17.37 1.98
C ASN A 85 -10.84 -16.46 1.39
N ALA A 86 -10.84 -15.19 1.78
CA ALA A 86 -9.84 -14.22 1.34
C ALA A 86 -8.41 -14.60 1.79
N LEU A 87 -8.25 -15.01 3.05
CA LEU A 87 -6.97 -15.50 3.56
C LEU A 87 -6.51 -16.76 2.83
N ASN A 88 -7.43 -17.67 2.49
CA ASN A 88 -7.11 -18.88 1.74
C ASN A 88 -6.62 -18.56 0.32
N PHE A 89 -7.31 -17.67 -0.41
CA PHE A 89 -6.85 -17.22 -1.73
C PHE A 89 -5.46 -16.59 -1.67
N ARG A 90 -5.20 -15.75 -0.66
CA ARG A 90 -3.88 -15.12 -0.49
C ARG A 90 -2.79 -16.14 -0.18
N GLN A 91 -3.08 -17.15 0.64
CA GLN A 91 -2.14 -18.24 0.93
C GLN A 91 -1.85 -19.06 -0.33
N GLN A 92 -2.88 -19.49 -1.07
CA GLN A 92 -2.71 -20.24 -2.30
C GLN A 92 -1.92 -19.45 -3.35
N ALA A 93 -2.15 -18.14 -3.46
CA ALA A 93 -1.39 -17.27 -4.34
C ALA A 93 0.10 -17.23 -3.94
N SER A 94 0.39 -17.13 -2.65
CA SER A 94 1.76 -17.21 -2.11
C SER A 94 2.42 -18.55 -2.42
N ASP A 95 1.69 -19.65 -2.24
CA ASP A 95 2.19 -21.00 -2.52
C ASP A 95 2.45 -21.21 -4.01
N ALA A 96 1.59 -20.68 -4.89
CA ALA A 96 1.78 -20.69 -6.33
C ALA A 96 3.03 -19.89 -6.74
N LEU A 97 3.29 -18.74 -6.12
CA LEU A 97 4.52 -17.98 -6.34
C LEU A 97 5.76 -18.77 -5.88
N ALA A 98 5.71 -19.42 -4.72
CA ALA A 98 6.79 -20.27 -4.22
C ALA A 98 7.08 -21.46 -5.16
N GLN A 99 6.05 -21.99 -5.83
CA GLN A 99 6.17 -23.03 -6.83
C GLN A 99 6.53 -22.51 -8.24
N ASN A 100 6.87 -21.22 -8.37
CA ASN A 100 7.19 -20.58 -9.64
C ASN A 100 6.05 -20.69 -10.68
N LYS A 101 4.79 -20.60 -10.21
CA LYS A 101 3.56 -20.55 -11.01
C LYS A 101 2.89 -19.16 -10.92
N PRO A 102 3.53 -18.11 -11.43
CA PRO A 102 3.06 -16.74 -11.20
C PRO A 102 1.71 -16.41 -11.84
N GLN A 103 1.35 -17.03 -12.97
CA GLN A 103 0.07 -16.80 -13.62
C GLN A 103 -1.09 -17.36 -12.79
N GLU A 104 -0.90 -18.51 -12.14
CA GLU A 104 -1.86 -19.09 -11.21
C GLU A 104 -2.04 -18.20 -9.98
N ALA A 105 -0.93 -17.67 -9.44
CA ALA A 105 -0.99 -16.71 -8.34
C ALA A 105 -1.83 -15.47 -8.69
N VAL A 106 -1.64 -14.89 -9.88
CA VAL A 106 -2.45 -13.73 -10.32
C VAL A 106 -3.92 -14.09 -10.46
N GLN A 107 -4.26 -15.27 -10.97
CA GLN A 107 -5.67 -15.71 -11.07
C GLN A 107 -6.33 -15.82 -9.69
N LEU A 108 -5.62 -16.34 -8.69
CA LEU A 108 -6.09 -16.40 -7.31
C LEU A 108 -6.28 -15.00 -6.71
N LEU A 109 -5.36 -14.08 -7.00
CA LEU A 109 -5.49 -12.68 -6.57
C LEU A 109 -6.65 -11.95 -7.30
N ASP A 110 -6.91 -12.25 -8.58
CA ASP A 110 -8.10 -11.74 -9.28
C ASP A 110 -9.39 -12.30 -8.68
N GLN A 111 -9.41 -13.56 -8.24
CA GLN A 111 -10.55 -14.13 -7.50
C GLN A 111 -10.76 -13.41 -6.16
N LEU A 112 -9.68 -13.08 -5.46
CA LEU A 112 -9.73 -12.27 -4.25
C LEU A 112 -10.35 -10.88 -4.51
N LEU A 113 -9.97 -10.20 -5.60
CA LEU A 113 -10.54 -8.90 -5.95
C LEU A 113 -12.01 -8.97 -6.36
N LYS A 114 -12.52 -10.12 -6.82
CA LYS A 114 -13.97 -10.30 -7.03
C LYS A 114 -14.72 -10.36 -5.71
N LEU A 115 -14.13 -10.97 -4.68
CA LEU A 115 -14.68 -10.99 -3.32
C LEU A 115 -14.60 -9.61 -2.67
N ASN A 116 -13.49 -8.90 -2.89
CA ASN A 116 -13.25 -7.57 -2.35
C ASN A 116 -12.59 -6.63 -3.37
N PRO A 117 -13.38 -5.88 -4.14
CA PRO A 117 -12.85 -4.95 -5.14
C PRO A 117 -12.05 -3.78 -4.55
N ASN A 118 -12.21 -3.50 -3.26
CA ASN A 118 -11.54 -2.40 -2.58
C ASN A 118 -10.16 -2.78 -2.01
N ASP A 119 -9.77 -4.07 -2.07
CA ASP A 119 -8.51 -4.57 -1.52
C ASP A 119 -7.30 -3.89 -2.20
N GLN A 120 -6.82 -2.84 -1.55
CA GLN A 120 -5.69 -2.06 -2.04
C GLN A 120 -4.39 -2.86 -1.98
N ILE A 121 -4.24 -3.74 -0.99
CA ILE A 121 -3.04 -4.57 -0.84
C ILE A 121 -2.91 -5.49 -2.06
N THR A 122 -3.97 -6.21 -2.39
CA THR A 122 -3.94 -7.15 -3.52
C THR A 122 -3.94 -6.46 -4.87
N THR A 123 -4.64 -5.33 -5.01
CA THR A 123 -4.54 -4.49 -6.21
C THR A 123 -3.09 -4.06 -6.45
N ASN A 124 -2.39 -3.58 -5.42
CA ASN A 124 -0.98 -3.21 -5.52
C ASN A 124 -0.05 -4.40 -5.83
N GLN A 125 -0.32 -5.58 -5.25
CA GLN A 125 0.44 -6.81 -5.52
C GLN A 125 0.35 -7.24 -6.99
N ILE A 126 -0.83 -7.18 -7.60
CA ILE A 126 -1.01 -7.49 -9.03
C ILE A 126 -0.29 -6.43 -9.89
N GLY A 127 -0.34 -5.16 -9.49
CA GLY A 127 0.45 -4.09 -10.12
C GLY A 127 1.95 -4.39 -10.09
N ASP A 128 2.48 -4.77 -8.91
CA ASP A 128 3.90 -5.11 -8.71
C ASP A 128 4.32 -6.27 -9.59
N PHE A 129 3.48 -7.30 -9.66
CA PHE A 129 3.72 -8.46 -10.49
C PHE A 129 3.92 -8.09 -11.97
N TYR A 130 2.99 -7.34 -12.54
CA TYR A 130 3.06 -6.96 -13.95
C TYR A 130 4.19 -5.97 -14.25
N GLU A 131 4.50 -5.08 -13.32
CA GLU A 131 5.65 -4.18 -13.45
C GLU A 131 6.97 -4.97 -13.46
N GLN A 132 7.13 -5.95 -12.56
CA GLN A 132 8.30 -6.82 -12.52
C GLN A 132 8.42 -7.71 -13.77
N GLU A 133 7.29 -8.21 -14.28
CA GLU A 133 7.24 -8.96 -15.53
C GLU A 133 7.70 -8.09 -16.71
N GLY A 134 7.20 -6.85 -16.81
CA GLY A 134 7.65 -5.89 -17.81
C GLY A 134 9.16 -5.64 -17.74
N ASN A 135 9.67 -5.37 -16.54
CA ASN A 135 11.10 -5.18 -16.29
C ASN A 135 11.95 -6.40 -16.69
N LYS A 136 11.45 -7.62 -16.42
CA LYS A 136 12.10 -8.87 -16.85
C LYS A 136 12.13 -8.99 -18.37
N LEU A 137 11.04 -8.65 -19.05
CA LEU A 137 10.94 -8.70 -20.51
C LEU A 137 11.83 -7.67 -21.21
N VAL A 138 11.97 -6.47 -20.64
CA VAL A 138 12.94 -5.45 -21.10
C VAL A 138 14.37 -6.02 -21.06
N ARG A 139 14.76 -6.66 -19.94
CA ARG A 139 16.09 -7.31 -19.83
C ARG A 139 16.30 -8.41 -20.87
N GLN A 140 15.22 -9.06 -21.30
CA GLN A 140 15.22 -10.07 -22.36
C GLN A 140 15.09 -9.48 -23.78
N LYS A 141 15.07 -8.15 -23.93
CA LYS A 141 14.84 -7.41 -25.19
C LYS A 141 13.47 -7.69 -25.84
N LYS A 142 12.52 -8.26 -25.10
CA LYS A 142 11.14 -8.51 -25.53
C LYS A 142 10.27 -7.28 -25.27
N LEU A 143 10.51 -6.22 -26.05
CA LEU A 143 9.93 -4.89 -25.79
C LEU A 143 8.40 -4.85 -25.95
N GLN A 144 7.86 -5.54 -26.96
CA GLN A 144 6.41 -5.58 -27.20
C GLN A 144 5.67 -6.26 -26.04
N ASP A 145 6.19 -7.39 -25.56
CA ASP A 145 5.62 -8.09 -24.41
C ASP A 145 5.73 -7.23 -23.14
N ALA A 146 6.86 -6.52 -22.96
CA ALA A 146 7.05 -5.62 -21.82
C ALA A 146 5.99 -4.50 -21.78
N LEU A 147 5.67 -3.90 -22.93
CA LEU A 147 4.60 -2.90 -23.04
C LEU A 147 3.23 -3.47 -22.61
N VAL A 148 2.94 -4.71 -22.98
CA VAL A 148 1.70 -5.38 -22.55
C VAL A 148 1.67 -5.53 -21.03
N SER A 149 2.76 -5.99 -20.41
CA SER A 149 2.84 -6.12 -18.95
C SER A 149 2.72 -4.76 -18.25
N TYR A 150 3.41 -3.70 -18.69
CA TYR A 150 3.26 -2.37 -18.09
C TYR A 150 1.84 -1.79 -18.24
N LYS A 151 1.19 -2.00 -19.38
CA LYS A 151 -0.22 -1.61 -19.55
C LYS A 151 -1.14 -2.34 -18.59
N LYS A 152 -0.87 -3.62 -18.28
CA LYS A 152 -1.58 -4.35 -17.22
C LYS A 152 -1.28 -3.74 -15.85
N ALA A 153 -0.02 -3.48 -15.51
CA ALA A 153 0.37 -2.87 -14.24
C ALA A 153 -0.35 -1.53 -13.98
N LEU A 154 -0.50 -0.69 -15.02
CA LEU A 154 -1.24 0.59 -14.94
C LEU A 154 -2.72 0.44 -14.60
N ARG A 155 -3.36 -0.69 -14.92
CA ARG A 155 -4.77 -0.95 -14.56
C ARG A 155 -4.95 -1.16 -13.07
N TYR A 156 -3.94 -1.70 -12.40
CA TYR A 156 -3.94 -2.01 -10.98
C TYR A 156 -3.16 -0.98 -10.14
N THR A 157 -2.62 0.07 -10.75
CA THR A 157 -1.87 1.11 -10.03
C THR A 157 -2.74 2.33 -9.81
N THR A 158 -3.16 2.53 -8.55
CA THR A 158 -3.95 3.70 -8.13
C THR A 158 -3.08 4.85 -7.62
N ILE A 159 -1.84 4.56 -7.20
CA ILE A 159 -0.90 5.55 -6.64
C ILE A 159 -0.33 6.42 -7.77
N PRO A 160 -0.52 7.76 -7.76
CA PRO A 160 -0.12 8.64 -8.87
C PRO A 160 1.38 8.62 -9.18
N THR A 161 2.22 8.61 -8.13
CA THR A 161 3.69 8.61 -8.29
C THR A 161 4.18 7.34 -8.97
N ARG A 162 3.60 6.20 -8.59
CA ARG A 162 3.91 4.90 -9.19
C ARG A 162 3.35 4.77 -10.61
N ARG A 163 2.17 5.33 -10.85
CA ARG A 163 1.59 5.38 -12.19
C ARG A 163 2.52 6.13 -13.15
N ALA A 164 3.00 7.30 -12.74
CA ALA A 164 3.95 8.10 -13.52
C ALA A 164 5.27 7.35 -13.80
N SER A 165 5.79 6.56 -12.85
CA SER A 165 6.99 5.77 -13.09
C SER A 165 6.79 4.70 -14.17
N ILE A 166 5.64 4.03 -14.19
CA ILE A 166 5.32 3.02 -15.23
C ILE A 166 5.10 3.70 -16.59
N GLU A 167 4.45 4.88 -16.62
CA GLU A 167 4.27 5.67 -17.85
C GLU A 167 5.60 6.10 -18.47
N ILE A 168 6.60 6.47 -17.65
CA ILE A 168 7.96 6.76 -18.11
C ILE A 168 8.63 5.51 -18.68
N GLN A 169 8.47 4.35 -18.04
CA GLN A 169 9.01 3.08 -18.55
C GLN A 169 8.45 2.73 -19.94
N ILE A 170 7.13 2.94 -20.14
CA ILE A 170 6.48 2.78 -21.44
C ILE A 170 7.06 3.76 -22.47
N ALA A 171 7.15 5.05 -22.13
CA ALA A 171 7.66 6.07 -23.05
C ALA A 171 9.10 5.81 -23.51
N ASN A 172 9.95 5.28 -22.62
CA ASN A 172 11.32 4.90 -22.95
C ASN A 172 11.39 3.76 -23.97
N ILE A 173 10.41 2.85 -23.95
CA ILE A 173 10.33 1.74 -24.92
C ILE A 173 9.80 2.22 -26.27
N ASP A 174 8.76 3.06 -26.29
CA ASP A 174 8.10 3.49 -27.52
C ASP A 174 8.94 4.45 -28.38
N HIS A 175 9.78 5.29 -27.76
CA HIS A 175 10.48 6.37 -28.47
C HIS A 175 12.00 6.18 -28.60
N GLY A 176 12.56 5.11 -27.99
CA GLY A 176 14.01 4.98 -27.81
C GLY A 176 14.61 6.10 -26.96
N PRO A 177 15.89 6.04 -26.57
CA PRO A 177 16.53 7.14 -25.83
C PRO A 177 16.60 8.38 -26.74
N SER A 178 15.63 9.28 -26.59
CA SER A 178 15.49 10.45 -27.44
C SER A 178 16.51 11.54 -27.06
N ASN A 179 17.45 11.80 -27.97
CA ASN A 179 18.45 12.88 -27.88
C ASN A 179 17.87 14.31 -27.89
N LYS A 180 16.53 14.49 -27.94
CA LYS A 180 15.88 15.82 -27.93
C LYS A 180 15.10 16.12 -26.65
N ILE A 181 15.13 15.21 -25.67
CA ILE A 181 14.47 15.36 -24.36
C ILE A 181 15.51 15.32 -23.22
N GLY A 182 16.74 15.76 -23.52
CA GLY A 182 17.94 15.46 -22.72
C GLY A 182 18.05 16.10 -21.34
N LEU A 183 17.19 17.06 -20.96
CA LEU A 183 17.29 17.73 -19.65
C LEU A 183 16.06 17.55 -18.75
N LYS A 184 14.86 17.34 -19.32
CA LYS A 184 13.63 17.18 -18.53
C LYS A 184 13.35 15.72 -18.17
N VAL A 185 13.62 14.80 -19.08
CA VAL A 185 13.48 13.36 -18.80
C VAL A 185 14.67 12.83 -18.02
N ALA A 186 15.85 13.43 -18.15
CA ALA A 186 17.01 13.04 -17.34
C ALA A 186 16.78 13.29 -15.83
N THR A 187 16.20 14.44 -15.45
CA THR A 187 15.82 14.70 -14.04
C THR A 187 14.68 13.82 -13.58
N GLY A 188 13.64 13.58 -14.40
CA GLY A 188 12.55 12.67 -14.07
C GLY A 188 12.99 11.20 -13.93
N VAL A 189 13.86 10.69 -14.82
CA VAL A 189 14.40 9.32 -14.76
C VAL A 189 15.39 9.14 -13.61
N VAL A 190 16.20 10.16 -13.29
CA VAL A 190 17.08 10.12 -12.12
C VAL A 190 16.27 10.22 -10.82
N ALA A 191 15.21 11.04 -10.77
CA ALA A 191 14.32 11.14 -9.62
C ALA A 191 13.51 9.87 -9.39
N VAL A 192 12.96 9.28 -10.46
CA VAL A 192 12.22 8.02 -10.41
C VAL A 192 13.15 6.84 -10.16
N GLY A 193 14.32 6.80 -10.79
CA GLY A 193 15.34 5.77 -10.54
C GLY A 193 15.87 5.81 -9.11
N ALA A 194 16.16 7.00 -8.58
CA ALA A 194 16.56 7.17 -7.18
C ALA A 194 15.41 6.89 -6.20
N GLY A 195 14.17 7.25 -6.54
CA GLY A 195 12.98 6.93 -5.77
C GLY A 195 12.70 5.42 -5.73
N VAL A 196 12.77 4.73 -6.86
CA VAL A 196 12.63 3.26 -6.96
C VAL A 196 13.76 2.58 -6.20
N PHE A 197 15.00 3.04 -6.35
CA PHE A 197 16.14 2.52 -5.59
C PHE A 197 15.95 2.72 -4.08
N ALA A 198 15.44 3.87 -3.65
CA ALA A 198 15.12 4.14 -2.25
C ALA A 198 14.00 3.23 -1.72
N VAL A 199 12.94 2.98 -2.49
CA VAL A 199 11.86 2.05 -2.13
C VAL A 199 12.35 0.62 -2.03
N LEU A 200 13.19 0.17 -2.96
CA LEU A 200 13.80 -1.17 -2.92
C LEU A 200 14.71 -1.35 -1.70
N LEU A 201 15.54 -0.35 -1.38
CA LEU A 201 16.35 -0.37 -0.16
C LEU A 201 15.50 -0.41 1.11
N ARG A 202 14.34 0.28 1.11
CA ARG A 202 13.41 0.28 2.23
C ARG A 202 12.72 -1.08 2.41
N ASN A 203 12.25 -1.70 1.32
CA ASN A 203 11.64 -3.03 1.40
C ASN A 203 12.64 -4.12 1.79
N ASP A 204 13.86 -4.09 1.25
CA ASP A 204 14.93 -5.01 1.65
C ASP A 204 15.24 -4.90 3.16
N PHE A 205 15.33 -3.68 3.67
CA PHE A 205 15.53 -3.44 5.10
C PHE A 205 14.36 -3.95 5.95
N GLN A 206 13.11 -3.65 5.57
CA GLN A 206 11.92 -4.09 6.31
C GLN A 206 11.78 -5.61 6.33
N ASN A 207 12.06 -6.29 5.20
CA ASN A 207 12.04 -7.74 5.13
C ASN A 207 13.10 -8.36 6.05
N LYS A 208 14.33 -7.85 6.03
CA LYS A 208 15.41 -8.32 6.90
C LYS A 208 15.11 -8.05 8.38
N LEU A 209 14.50 -6.90 8.68
CA LEU A 209 14.06 -6.56 10.03
C LEU A 209 12.96 -7.51 10.53
N SER A 210 12.01 -7.86 9.66
CA SER A 210 10.97 -8.86 9.95
C SER A 210 11.57 -10.23 10.21
N THR A 211 12.53 -10.67 9.39
CA THR A 211 13.25 -11.94 9.60
C THR A 211 14.02 -11.92 10.92
N LEU A 212 14.71 -10.82 11.25
CA LEU A 212 15.39 -10.68 12.54
C LEU A 212 14.40 -10.74 13.71
N SER A 213 13.23 -10.10 13.61
CA SER A 213 12.20 -10.13 14.64
C SER A 213 11.60 -11.54 14.83
N GLN A 214 11.46 -12.32 13.74
CA GLN A 214 11.01 -13.70 13.82
C GLN A 214 12.07 -14.58 14.49
N VAL A 215 13.33 -14.46 14.06
CA VAL A 215 14.45 -15.20 14.65
C VAL A 215 14.59 -14.83 16.13
N SER A 216 14.53 -13.54 16.49
CA SER A 216 14.66 -13.10 17.88
C SER A 216 13.56 -13.67 18.79
N GLN A 217 12.31 -13.75 18.31
CA GLN A 217 11.21 -14.34 19.07
C GLN A 217 11.41 -15.85 19.30
N THR A 218 12.09 -16.54 18.39
CA THR A 218 12.41 -17.96 18.55
C THR A 218 13.66 -18.21 19.38
N THR A 219 14.67 -17.33 19.32
CA THR A 219 15.96 -17.53 19.97
C THR A 219 16.05 -16.93 21.38
N ASP A 220 15.27 -15.88 21.67
CA ASP A 220 15.19 -15.26 23.00
C ASP A 220 13.72 -14.87 23.33
N PRO A 221 12.87 -15.85 23.67
CA PRO A 221 11.44 -15.63 23.91
C PRO A 221 11.17 -14.75 25.14
N THR A 222 12.12 -14.70 26.08
CA THR A 222 12.02 -13.95 27.33
C THR A 222 12.59 -12.53 27.21
N GLY A 223 13.22 -12.18 26.09
CA GLY A 223 13.86 -10.87 25.87
C GLY A 223 15.02 -10.61 26.83
N SER A 224 15.68 -11.66 27.28
CA SER A 224 16.74 -11.62 28.30
C SER A 224 18.09 -11.12 27.75
N GLY A 225 18.26 -11.12 26.42
CA GLY A 225 19.51 -10.80 25.74
C GLY A 225 20.55 -11.92 25.81
N ILE A 226 20.20 -13.10 26.34
CA ILE A 226 21.10 -14.24 26.52
C ILE A 226 20.61 -15.41 25.66
N ILE A 227 21.33 -15.70 24.57
CA ILE A 227 21.08 -16.88 23.73
C ILE A 227 22.08 -17.97 24.14
N ALA A 228 21.60 -18.97 24.88
CA ALA A 228 22.45 -20.03 25.45
C ALA A 228 22.85 -21.13 24.45
N ASP A 229 22.07 -21.31 23.37
CA ASP A 229 22.33 -22.31 22.33
C ASP A 229 23.25 -21.72 21.24
N PRO A 230 24.45 -22.30 21.01
CA PRO A 230 25.41 -21.83 20.01
C PRO A 230 24.87 -21.81 18.57
N VAL A 231 23.99 -22.74 18.22
CA VAL A 231 23.42 -22.85 16.86
C VAL A 231 22.39 -21.75 16.64
N LEU A 232 21.53 -21.51 17.63
CA LEU A 232 20.55 -20.42 17.59
C LEU A 232 21.23 -19.05 17.61
N TYR A 233 22.34 -18.92 18.33
CA TYR A 233 23.15 -17.70 18.33
C TYR A 233 23.71 -17.38 16.94
N ASP A 234 24.20 -18.38 16.19
CA ASP A 234 24.73 -18.16 14.85
C ASP A 234 23.64 -17.72 13.85
N GLN A 235 22.43 -18.29 13.97
CA GLN A 235 21.26 -17.88 13.18
C GLN A 235 20.83 -16.44 13.49
N TYR A 236 20.75 -16.09 14.77
CA TYR A 236 20.47 -14.73 15.21
C TYR A 236 21.55 -13.75 14.72
N ASN A 237 22.82 -14.09 14.88
CA ASN A 237 23.95 -13.27 14.44
C ASN A 237 23.96 -13.04 12.93
N THR A 238 23.61 -14.06 12.14
CA THR A 238 23.50 -13.96 10.68
C THR A 238 22.36 -13.03 10.27
N ALA A 239 21.18 -13.17 10.87
CA ALA A 239 20.05 -12.28 10.63
C ALA A 239 20.36 -10.82 11.06
N TYR A 240 21.04 -10.66 12.20
CA TYR A 240 21.46 -9.37 12.74
C TYR A 240 22.45 -8.67 11.80
N LYS A 241 23.50 -9.38 11.35
CA LYS A 241 24.48 -8.86 10.37
C LYS A 241 23.80 -8.47 9.05
N ALA A 242 22.83 -9.25 8.59
CA ALA A 242 22.08 -8.93 7.37
C ALA A 242 21.27 -7.63 7.51
N VAL A 243 20.66 -7.37 8.68
CA VAL A 243 19.99 -6.09 9.00
C VAL A 243 21.01 -4.97 9.10
N GLU A 244 22.15 -5.18 9.74
CA GLU A 244 23.22 -4.18 9.89
C GLU A 244 23.79 -3.76 8.52
N GLU A 245 23.99 -4.71 7.61
CA GLU A 245 24.41 -4.43 6.23
C GLU A 245 23.35 -3.62 5.46
N ALA A 246 22.06 -3.95 5.63
CA ALA A 246 20.97 -3.17 5.05
C ALA A 246 20.86 -1.76 5.69
N GLN A 247 21.16 -1.63 6.98
CA GLN A 247 21.21 -0.36 7.70
C GLN A 247 22.39 0.52 7.23
N LYS A 248 23.55 -0.07 6.92
CA LYS A 248 24.68 0.67 6.30
C LYS A 248 24.30 1.26 4.95
N LYS A 249 23.40 0.61 4.20
CA LYS A 249 22.81 1.14 2.97
C LYS A 249 21.76 2.24 3.20
N ASN A 250 21.38 2.54 4.44
CA ASN A 250 20.49 3.66 4.77
C ASN A 250 21.12 5.03 4.42
N GLY A 251 22.45 5.12 4.38
CA GLY A 251 23.14 6.28 3.81
C GLY A 251 22.84 6.47 2.33
N LEU A 252 22.82 5.38 1.55
CA LEU A 252 22.44 5.39 0.13
C LEU A 252 20.95 5.70 -0.05
N TYR A 253 20.07 5.21 0.83
CA TYR A 253 18.65 5.58 0.87
C TYR A 253 18.46 7.08 1.09
N LYS A 254 19.11 7.67 2.11
CA LYS A 254 19.03 9.12 2.38
C LYS A 254 19.60 9.95 1.22
N ALA A 255 20.70 9.49 0.61
CA ALA A 255 21.29 10.15 -0.54
C ALA A 255 20.36 10.08 -1.76
N SER A 256 19.75 8.93 -2.05
CA SER A 256 18.80 8.77 -3.17
C SER A 256 17.49 9.53 -2.95
N LEU A 257 16.98 9.58 -1.72
CA LEU A 257 15.82 10.41 -1.36
C LEU A 257 16.14 11.91 -1.48
N GLY A 258 17.33 12.34 -1.03
CA GLY A 258 17.81 13.71 -1.20
C GLY A 258 17.99 14.09 -2.67
N LEU A 259 18.54 13.17 -3.48
CA LEU A 259 18.68 13.36 -4.93
C LEU A 259 17.32 13.49 -5.62
N ALA A 260 16.35 12.65 -5.24
CA ALA A 260 14.98 12.71 -5.74
C ALA A 260 14.28 14.02 -5.32
N ALA A 261 14.47 14.48 -4.09
CA ALA A 261 13.93 15.75 -3.60
C ALA A 261 14.54 16.95 -4.35
N VAL A 262 15.86 16.96 -4.57
CA VAL A 262 16.52 18.03 -5.35
C VAL A 262 16.08 18.02 -6.81
N ALA A 263 15.95 16.85 -7.43
CA ALA A 263 15.49 16.72 -8.81
C ALA A 263 14.03 17.18 -8.98
N THR A 264 13.14 16.86 -8.03
CA THR A 264 11.74 17.31 -8.04
C THR A 264 11.63 18.82 -7.83
N VAL A 265 12.41 19.40 -6.92
CA VAL A 265 12.48 20.86 -6.72
C VAL A 265 13.03 21.57 -7.97
N ALA A 266 14.04 21.00 -8.62
CA ALA A 266 14.60 21.54 -9.87
C ALA A 266 13.59 21.49 -11.03
N GLU A 267 12.80 20.42 -11.14
CA GLU A 267 11.69 20.35 -12.11
C GLU A 267 10.63 21.41 -11.86
N LEU A 268 10.18 21.57 -10.60
CA LEU A 268 9.23 22.61 -10.20
C LEU A 268 9.76 24.01 -10.52
N TYR A 269 11.04 24.27 -10.22
CA TYR A 269 11.68 25.54 -10.53
C TYR A 269 11.71 25.84 -12.04
N LEU A 270 12.08 24.85 -12.87
CA LEU A 270 12.10 24.98 -14.33
C LEU A 270 10.70 25.09 -14.96
N LEU A 271 9.68 24.51 -14.33
CA LEU A 271 8.28 24.64 -14.76
C LEU A 271 7.72 26.02 -14.46
N LEU A 272 8.04 26.58 -13.29
CA LEU A 272 7.61 27.92 -12.87
C LEU A 272 8.35 29.05 -13.60
N HIS A 273 9.64 28.86 -13.91
CA HIS A 273 10.48 29.86 -14.58
C HIS A 273 10.61 29.61 -16.09
N LYS A 274 9.59 29.00 -16.72
CA LYS A 274 9.55 28.84 -18.17
C LYS A 274 9.58 30.22 -18.84
N ASN A 275 10.77 30.62 -19.31
CA ASN A 275 10.98 31.85 -20.06
C ASN A 275 9.90 31.97 -21.14
N ARG A 276 9.08 33.03 -21.03
CA ARG A 276 8.25 33.52 -22.14
C ARG A 276 9.15 33.52 -23.37
N LYS A 277 8.73 32.80 -24.41
CA LYS A 277 9.46 32.64 -25.67
C LYS A 277 10.18 33.95 -25.99
N ALA A 278 11.51 33.95 -25.96
CA ALA A 278 12.25 35.02 -26.61
C ALA A 278 11.74 35.05 -28.06
N PRO A 279 11.36 36.23 -28.60
CA PRO A 279 10.91 36.32 -29.98
C PRO A 279 11.97 35.65 -30.86
N ARG A 280 11.53 34.79 -31.79
CA ARG A 280 12.41 34.27 -32.83
C ARG A 280 13.14 35.47 -33.43
N PRO A 281 14.48 35.50 -33.48
CA PRO A 281 15.15 36.57 -34.18
C PRO A 281 14.81 36.43 -35.67
N THR A 282 13.82 37.18 -36.13
CA THR A 282 13.73 37.60 -37.53
C THR A 282 14.88 38.57 -37.75
N GLY A 283 16.09 38.03 -37.79
CA GLY A 283 17.33 38.77 -37.79
C GLY A 283 18.10 38.45 -39.07
N PHE A 284 18.28 39.48 -39.88
CA PHE A 284 19.11 39.48 -41.08
C PHE A 284 20.52 38.97 -40.72
N ASN A 285 20.92 37.81 -41.26
CA ASN A 285 22.24 37.22 -40.96
C ASN A 285 23.15 37.37 -42.19
N TRP A 286 24.21 38.16 -42.02
CA TRP A 286 25.28 38.30 -43.01
C TRP A 286 26.34 37.22 -42.76
N GLN A 287 26.61 36.39 -43.76
CA GLN A 287 27.75 35.47 -43.73
C GLN A 287 28.63 35.73 -44.97
N PRO A 288 29.95 35.83 -44.81
CA PRO A 288 30.86 35.90 -45.95
C PRO A 288 30.87 34.56 -46.70
N ALA A 289 30.69 34.59 -48.02
CA ALA A 289 30.71 33.39 -48.84
C ALA A 289 32.15 32.88 -48.96
N SER A 290 32.40 31.63 -48.53
CA SER A 290 33.73 31.02 -48.54
C SER A 290 34.23 30.63 -49.95
N GLN A 291 33.43 30.83 -51.00
CA GLN A 291 33.74 30.39 -52.36
C GLN A 291 33.47 31.45 -53.46
N SER A 292 33.12 32.68 -53.09
CA SER A 292 32.95 33.79 -54.04
C SER A 292 33.19 35.13 -53.37
N LEU A 293 33.81 36.09 -54.07
CA LEU A 293 33.81 37.50 -53.70
C LEU A 293 32.38 38.06 -53.85
N GLY A 294 31.53 37.82 -52.85
CA GLY A 294 30.14 38.25 -52.84
C GLY A 294 29.46 37.97 -51.50
N LEU A 295 28.55 38.86 -51.10
CA LEU A 295 27.72 38.71 -49.90
C LEU A 295 26.47 37.91 -50.27
N ALA A 296 26.31 36.72 -49.67
CA ALA A 296 25.08 35.95 -49.83
C ALA A 296 24.04 36.43 -48.80
N ILE A 297 22.92 36.97 -49.28
CA ILE A 297 21.78 37.34 -48.43
C ILE A 297 20.83 36.15 -48.39
N ARG A 298 20.61 35.59 -47.20
CA ARG A 298 19.69 34.47 -46.99
C ARG A 298 18.54 34.91 -46.08
N TYR A 299 17.32 34.79 -46.57
CA TYR A 299 16.10 35.10 -45.82
C TYR A 299 15.36 33.79 -45.50
N THR A 300 15.02 33.57 -44.24
CA THR A 300 14.27 32.38 -43.78
C THR A 300 12.97 32.83 -43.12
N PHE A 301 11.84 32.33 -43.63
CA PHE A 301 10.51 32.49 -43.05
C PHE A 301 10.30 31.54 -41.87
#